data_AF-A0A120HSQ4-F1
#
_entry.id   AF-A0A120HSQ4-F1
#
_cell.length_a   1.000
_cell.length_b   1.000
_cell.length_c   1.000
_cell.angle_alpha   90.00
_cell.angle_beta   90.00
_cell.angle_gamma   90.00
#
_symmetry.space_group_name_H-M   'P 1'
#
loop_
_entity.id
_entity.type
_entity.pdbx_description
1 polymer ?
#
loop_
_entity_poly.entity_id
_entity_poly.type
_entity_poly.pdbx_seq_one_letter_code
_entity_poly.pdbx_strand_id
1 'polypeptide(L)'
;MGMINGCCGNVGTLGQVKFTVNCVCKVLRQLIPKQKAACTSGCFPNNGDDGVIPFVLTNTAGTLHFAFGNIGGGSGTAPGDCFVTPFFTVVSVDNNCCAVLELLQPNVDLLAGAGAICCLPINAVCNVTELTRTGICVNVDLNCFCQVNCLDPSLIINNGNIGIAARRRQTGK
;
A
#
# COMPACT_ATOMS: atom_id res chain seq x y z
N MET A 1 -13.15 -36.02 -5.38
CA MET A 1 -11.94 -35.20 -5.24
C MET A 1 -12.23 -33.80 -5.79
N GLY A 2 -12.52 -32.82 -4.94
CA GLY A 2 -12.68 -31.43 -5.35
C GLY A 2 -11.32 -30.71 -5.34
N MET A 3 -10.98 -30.04 -6.44
CA MET A 3 -9.77 -29.22 -6.52
C MET A 3 -10.02 -27.87 -5.83
N ILE A 4 -9.43 -27.71 -4.64
CA ILE A 4 -9.27 -26.40 -4.00
C ILE A 4 -8.20 -25.61 -4.78
N ASN A 5 -8.63 -24.71 -5.66
CA ASN A 5 -7.72 -23.76 -6.32
C ASN A 5 -7.25 -22.73 -5.29
N GLY A 6 -6.07 -22.96 -4.72
CA GLY A 6 -5.41 -22.02 -3.81
C GLY A 6 -4.97 -20.73 -4.51
N CYS A 7 -5.00 -19.62 -3.77
CA CYS A 7 -4.78 -18.26 -4.26
C CYS A 7 -3.33 -17.90 -4.65
N CYS A 8 -2.40 -18.85 -4.74
CA CYS A 8 -0.98 -18.58 -5.04
C CYS A 8 -0.32 -19.71 -5.86
N GLY A 9 -0.49 -19.68 -7.19
CA GLY A 9 0.20 -20.51 -8.21
C GLY A 9 -0.15 -22.02 -8.19
N ASN A 10 -0.19 -22.82 -9.26
CA ASN A 10 0.06 -22.73 -10.72
C ASN A 10 -0.70 -23.96 -11.33
N VAL A 11 -1.21 -24.09 -12.57
CA VAL A 11 -0.56 -24.34 -13.88
C VAL A 11 -1.66 -24.47 -14.95
N GLY A 12 -1.35 -24.18 -16.22
CA GLY A 12 -1.91 -24.93 -17.35
C GLY A 12 -1.23 -24.52 -18.65
N THR A 13 -0.58 -25.46 -19.31
CA THR A 13 -0.08 -25.32 -20.69
C THR A 13 -1.18 -25.66 -21.66
N LEU A 14 -1.35 -24.85 -22.72
CA LEU A 14 -1.79 -25.26 -24.06
C LEU A 14 -1.88 -24.00 -24.94
N GLY A 15 -0.92 -23.79 -25.84
CA GLY A 15 -1.10 -23.17 -27.16
C GLY A 15 -1.82 -21.81 -27.32
N GLN A 16 -2.25 -21.13 -26.27
CA GLN A 16 -2.90 -19.82 -26.28
C GLN A 16 -2.60 -19.14 -24.94
N VAL A 17 -2.22 -17.86 -24.99
CA VAL A 17 -1.70 -17.05 -23.88
C VAL A 17 -2.56 -17.19 -22.61
N LYS A 18 -2.04 -17.94 -21.61
CA LYS A 18 -2.68 -18.11 -20.30
C LYS A 18 -2.18 -17.04 -19.34
N PHE A 19 -2.91 -15.92 -19.24
CA PHE A 19 -2.71 -14.99 -18.13
C PHE A 19 -3.31 -15.59 -16.85
N THR A 20 -2.49 -16.21 -16.01
CA THR A 20 -2.82 -16.38 -14.60
C THR A 20 -2.87 -14.99 -13.98
N VAL A 21 -4.04 -14.38 -13.97
CA VAL A 21 -4.20 -13.06 -13.34
C VAL A 21 -3.97 -13.24 -11.84
N ASN A 22 -2.83 -12.74 -11.35
CA ASN A 22 -2.42 -12.76 -9.96
C ASN A 22 -3.56 -12.19 -9.07
N CYS A 23 -3.84 -12.83 -7.92
CA CYS A 23 -4.94 -12.41 -7.03
C CYS A 23 -4.79 -10.95 -6.57
N VAL A 24 -3.58 -10.51 -6.24
CA VAL A 24 -3.26 -9.12 -5.90
C VAL A 24 -3.61 -8.19 -7.06
N CYS A 25 -3.24 -8.55 -8.29
CA CYS A 25 -3.58 -7.78 -9.48
C CYS A 25 -5.09 -7.64 -9.70
N LYS A 26 -5.86 -8.72 -9.50
CA LYS A 26 -7.33 -8.65 -9.58
C LYS A 26 -7.91 -7.69 -8.55
N VAL A 27 -7.46 -7.79 -7.31
CA VAL A 27 -7.95 -6.95 -6.21
C VAL A 27 -7.62 -5.47 -6.48
N LEU A 28 -6.37 -5.15 -6.80
CA LEU A 28 -5.98 -3.75 -7.03
C LEU A 28 -6.67 -3.13 -8.25
N ARG A 29 -6.95 -3.91 -9.31
CA ARG A 29 -7.77 -3.42 -10.43
C ARG A 29 -9.19 -3.04 -10.01
N GLN A 30 -9.76 -3.73 -9.03
CA GLN A 30 -11.10 -3.44 -8.50
C GLN A 30 -11.13 -2.26 -7.52
N LEU A 31 -9.97 -1.85 -6.98
CA LEU A 31 -9.85 -0.68 -6.12
C LEU A 31 -9.78 0.64 -6.91
N ILE A 32 -9.46 0.61 -8.21
CA ILE A 32 -9.44 1.77 -9.13
C ILE A 32 -10.89 2.10 -9.53
N PRO A 33 -11.31 3.38 -9.49
CA PRO A 33 -12.44 3.83 -8.69
C PRO A 33 -13.79 3.16 -9.05
N LYS A 34 -14.34 2.49 -8.02
CA LYS A 34 -15.74 2.31 -7.59
C LYS A 34 -16.15 0.84 -7.33
N GLN A 35 -16.78 0.69 -6.17
CA GLN A 35 -17.10 -0.52 -5.39
C GLN A 35 -18.09 -1.50 -6.06
N LYS A 36 -18.02 -2.81 -5.73
CA LYS A 36 -19.01 -3.56 -4.89
C LYS A 36 -18.81 -5.09 -4.89
N ALA A 37 -18.72 -5.72 -3.71
CA ALA A 37 -19.35 -7.01 -3.34
C ALA A 37 -19.10 -7.32 -1.85
N ALA A 38 -20.03 -8.02 -1.20
CA ALA A 38 -20.04 -8.28 0.24
C ALA A 38 -18.90 -9.22 0.68
N CYS A 39 -17.85 -8.67 1.29
CA CYS A 39 -16.97 -9.40 2.19
C CYS A 39 -16.77 -8.54 3.43
N THR A 40 -17.10 -9.08 4.61
CA THR A 40 -16.90 -8.42 5.91
C THR A 40 -15.45 -8.46 6.38
N SER A 41 -14.59 -9.22 5.71
CA SER A 41 -13.14 -9.31 5.93
C SER A 41 -12.40 -9.40 4.59
N GLY A 42 -11.93 -8.27 4.06
CA GLY A 42 -11.17 -8.21 2.80
C GLY A 42 -11.24 -6.85 2.12
N CYS A 43 -10.52 -6.68 0.99
CA CYS A 43 -10.45 -5.47 0.17
C CYS A 43 -11.76 -5.06 -0.54
N PHE A 44 -12.90 -5.49 -0.01
CA PHE A 44 -14.21 -5.20 -0.57
C PHE A 44 -14.99 -4.34 0.41
N PRO A 45 -15.04 -3.02 0.20
CA PRO A 45 -15.69 -2.12 1.14
C PRO A 45 -17.19 -2.45 1.22
N ASN A 46 -17.65 -2.72 2.44
CA ASN A 46 -19.07 -2.60 2.76
C ASN A 46 -19.29 -1.13 3.13
N ASN A 47 -20.02 -0.42 2.26
CA ASN A 47 -20.51 0.94 2.44
C ASN A 47 -19.57 2.05 1.91
N GLY A 48 -19.90 2.57 0.73
CA GLY A 48 -20.60 3.85 0.66
C GLY A 48 -19.76 5.12 0.53
N ASP A 49 -18.49 5.10 0.92
CA ASP A 49 -17.64 6.29 0.72
C ASP A 49 -16.79 6.14 -0.53
N ASP A 50 -16.73 7.18 -1.36
CA ASP A 50 -15.83 7.35 -2.51
C ASP A 50 -14.35 7.49 -2.06
N GLY A 51 -14.03 6.97 -0.87
CA GLY A 51 -12.75 7.07 -0.20
C GLY A 51 -11.69 6.15 -0.81
N VAL A 52 -10.46 6.66 -0.79
CA VAL A 52 -9.25 5.92 -1.16
C VAL A 52 -9.03 4.81 -0.13
N ILE A 53 -8.81 3.57 -0.58
CA ILE A 53 -8.56 2.43 0.32
C ILE A 53 -7.03 2.27 0.49
N PRO A 54 -6.50 2.45 1.71
CA PRO A 54 -5.12 2.12 2.00
C PRO A 54 -4.91 0.61 2.07
N PHE A 55 -3.75 0.12 1.67
CA PHE A 55 -3.38 -1.29 1.79
C PHE A 55 -1.87 -1.49 1.97
N VAL A 56 -1.51 -2.70 2.39
CA VAL A 56 -0.11 -3.19 2.42
C VAL A 56 0.03 -4.41 1.50
N LEU A 57 1.24 -4.60 0.97
CA LEU A 57 1.59 -5.74 0.11
C LEU A 57 2.58 -6.66 0.82
N THR A 58 2.39 -7.97 0.69
CA THR A 58 3.32 -8.98 1.21
C THR A 58 3.83 -9.83 0.05
N ASN A 59 5.14 -10.00 -0.03
CA ASN A 59 5.76 -10.86 -1.05
C ASN A 59 5.65 -12.35 -0.68
N THR A 60 6.09 -13.22 -1.59
CA THR A 60 6.07 -14.68 -1.37
C THR A 60 6.93 -15.15 -0.19
N ALA A 61 7.88 -14.34 0.29
CA ALA A 61 8.69 -14.62 1.47
C ALA A 61 8.02 -14.20 2.79
N GLY A 62 6.82 -13.62 2.74
CA GLY A 62 6.11 -13.14 3.92
C GLY A 62 6.60 -11.78 4.43
N THR A 63 7.40 -11.04 3.65
CA THR A 63 7.85 -9.70 4.04
C THR A 63 7.00 -8.60 3.41
N LEU A 64 6.72 -7.58 4.22
CA LEU A 64 6.00 -6.39 3.78
C LEU A 64 6.83 -5.61 2.75
N HIS A 65 6.19 -5.21 1.66
CA HIS A 65 6.76 -4.23 0.76
C HIS A 65 6.77 -2.87 1.42
N PHE A 66 7.85 -2.13 1.25
CA PHE A 66 7.96 -0.74 1.69
C PHE A 66 8.75 0.06 0.66
N ALA A 67 8.52 1.36 0.67
CA ALA A 67 9.23 2.30 -0.18
C ALA A 67 9.62 3.53 0.63
N PHE A 68 10.58 4.27 0.10
CA PHE A 68 11.03 5.52 0.69
C PHE A 68 10.42 6.71 -0.05
N GLY A 69 9.94 7.69 0.71
CA GLY A 69 9.50 8.97 0.20
C GLY A 69 10.47 10.08 0.58
N ASN A 70 10.50 11.13 -0.25
CA ASN A 70 11.24 12.37 0.01
C ASN A 70 12.76 12.18 0.23
N ILE A 71 13.36 11.12 -0.35
CA ILE A 71 14.82 10.97 -0.40
C ILE A 71 15.42 12.14 -1.20
N GLY A 72 16.46 12.77 -0.64
CA GLY A 72 17.22 13.82 -1.32
C GLY A 72 16.66 15.23 -1.17
N GLY A 73 15.51 15.41 -0.50
CA GLY A 73 14.86 16.70 -0.32
C GLY A 73 14.31 17.27 -1.64
N GLY A 74 13.01 17.09 -1.88
CA GLY A 74 12.33 17.82 -2.94
C GLY A 74 12.38 19.34 -2.74
N SER A 75 11.99 20.11 -3.75
CA SER A 75 11.86 21.56 -3.60
C SER A 75 10.86 21.88 -2.49
N GLY A 76 11.35 22.44 -1.37
CA GLY A 76 10.54 22.78 -0.20
C GLY A 76 10.64 21.81 0.99
N THR A 77 11.43 20.73 0.92
CA THR A 77 11.65 19.84 2.07
C THR A 77 13.08 19.95 2.59
N ALA A 78 13.24 19.89 3.91
CA ALA A 78 14.55 19.98 4.54
C ALA A 78 15.34 18.68 4.31
N PRO A 79 16.68 18.73 4.16
CA PRO A 79 17.50 17.53 4.19
C PRO A 79 17.19 16.70 5.45
N GLY A 80 16.91 15.41 5.28
CA GLY A 80 16.57 14.50 6.37
C GLY A 80 15.07 14.28 6.61
N ASP A 81 14.18 14.95 5.85
CA ASP A 81 12.72 14.76 5.93
C ASP A 81 12.23 13.56 5.09
N CYS A 82 13.04 12.50 4.99
CA CYS A 82 12.62 11.27 4.32
C CYS A 82 11.80 10.38 5.25
N PHE A 83 10.95 9.55 4.67
CA PHE A 83 10.16 8.56 5.42
C PHE A 83 10.18 7.23 4.71
N VAL A 84 9.91 6.16 5.45
CA VAL A 84 9.62 4.83 4.90
C VAL A 84 8.17 4.50 5.17
N THR A 85 7.51 3.85 4.21
CA THR A 85 6.12 3.42 4.39
C THR A 85 5.86 2.07 3.74
N PRO A 86 5.15 1.15 4.42
CA PRO A 86 4.54 -0.02 3.81
C PRO A 86 3.10 0.25 3.32
N PHE A 87 2.59 1.47 3.47
CA PHE A 87 1.21 1.83 3.18
C PHE A 87 1.08 2.49 1.82
N PHE A 88 0.17 1.97 1.02
CA PHE A 88 -0.04 2.40 -0.35
C PHE A 88 -1.52 2.63 -0.62
N THR A 89 -1.78 3.42 -1.65
CA THR A 89 -3.02 3.31 -2.39
C THR A 89 -2.74 3.11 -3.88
N VAL A 90 -3.72 2.61 -4.61
CA VAL A 90 -3.57 2.31 -6.04
C VAL A 90 -4.02 3.50 -6.86
N VAL A 91 -3.18 3.90 -7.81
CA VAL A 91 -3.50 4.95 -8.80
C VAL A 91 -3.96 4.30 -10.10
N SER A 92 -3.22 3.31 -10.59
CA SER A 92 -3.57 2.56 -11.79
C SER A 92 -2.94 1.16 -11.79
N VAL A 93 -3.52 0.25 -12.57
CA VAL A 93 -2.98 -1.08 -12.83
C VAL A 93 -3.16 -1.36 -14.31
N ASP A 94 -2.09 -1.70 -15.01
CA ASP A 94 -2.12 -2.01 -16.44
C ASP A 94 -2.54 -3.47 -16.72
N ASN A 95 -2.60 -3.85 -18.00
CA ASN A 95 -2.95 -5.21 -18.43
C ASN A 95 -1.91 -6.27 -18.04
N ASN A 96 -0.65 -5.87 -17.83
CA ASN A 96 0.47 -6.72 -17.46
C ASN A 96 0.63 -6.89 -15.94
N CYS A 97 -0.31 -6.35 -15.15
CA CYS A 97 -0.25 -6.34 -13.68
C CYS A 97 0.92 -5.51 -13.13
N CYS A 98 1.36 -4.48 -13.86
CA CYS A 98 2.17 -3.40 -13.33
C CYS A 98 1.22 -2.34 -12.74
N ALA A 99 1.51 -1.90 -11.51
CA ALA A 99 0.71 -0.92 -10.80
C ALA A 99 1.49 0.36 -10.54
N VAL A 100 0.80 1.49 -10.67
CA VAL A 100 1.24 2.77 -10.11
C VAL A 100 0.60 2.88 -8.74
N LEU A 101 1.42 2.93 -7.69
CA LEU A 101 1.00 3.06 -6.31
C LEU A 101 1.41 4.43 -5.77
N GLU A 102 0.53 5.09 -5.03
CA GLU A 102 0.88 6.29 -4.26
C GLU A 102 1.32 5.89 -2.85
N LEU A 103 2.42 6.46 -2.38
CA LEU A 103 2.93 6.29 -1.01
C LEU A 103 2.04 7.05 -0.02
N LEU A 104 1.65 6.41 1.08
CA LEU A 104 0.95 7.06 2.18
C LEU A 104 1.92 7.29 3.34
N GLN A 105 2.07 8.52 3.78
CA GLN A 105 2.95 8.86 4.90
C GLN A 105 2.25 8.57 6.24
N PRO A 106 2.80 7.69 7.09
CA PRO A 106 2.27 7.47 8.43
C PRO A 106 2.58 8.64 9.38
N ASN A 107 1.76 8.80 10.41
CA ASN A 107 1.98 9.77 11.48
C ASN A 107 3.06 9.37 12.51
N VAL A 108 3.64 8.17 12.35
CA VAL A 108 4.74 7.65 13.17
C VAL A 108 5.97 7.45 12.30
N ASP A 109 7.15 7.73 12.88
CA ASP A 109 8.41 7.47 12.18
C ASP A 109 8.74 5.98 12.23
N LEU A 110 8.67 5.33 11.07
CA LEU A 110 9.01 3.91 10.90
C LEU A 110 10.51 3.66 10.69
N LEU A 111 11.32 4.71 10.49
CA LEU A 111 12.78 4.61 10.43
C LEU A 111 13.38 4.55 11.84
N ALA A 112 12.72 5.16 12.83
CA ALA A 112 13.11 5.15 14.24
C ALA A 112 13.00 3.74 14.86
N GLY A 113 13.97 2.88 14.55
CA GLY A 113 14.03 1.48 15.00
C GLY A 113 14.37 0.47 13.92
N ALA A 114 14.47 0.90 12.65
CA ALA A 114 14.92 0.04 11.55
C ALA A 114 16.45 -0.17 11.64
N GLY A 115 16.89 -1.07 12.51
CA GLY A 115 18.30 -1.45 12.66
C GLY A 115 18.89 -2.16 11.43
N ALA A 116 18.04 -2.57 10.47
CA ALA A 116 18.45 -3.17 9.21
C ALA A 116 17.43 -2.84 8.10
N ILE A 117 17.93 -2.65 6.87
CA ILE A 117 17.14 -2.36 5.66
C ILE A 117 16.09 -3.45 5.38
N CYS A 118 16.24 -4.66 5.93
CA CYS A 118 15.36 -5.79 5.63
C CYS A 118 13.96 -5.70 6.24
N CYS A 119 13.79 -4.92 7.31
CA CYS A 119 12.79 -5.26 8.31
C CYS A 119 12.19 -4.01 8.95
N LEU A 120 10.93 -3.72 8.61
CA LEU A 120 10.15 -2.72 9.33
C LEU A 120 9.77 -3.25 10.72
N PRO A 121 9.92 -2.45 11.79
CA PRO A 121 9.47 -2.86 13.11
C PRO A 121 7.94 -2.98 13.14
N ILE A 122 7.42 -4.22 13.20
CA ILE A 122 5.97 -4.52 13.18
C ILE A 122 5.22 -3.73 14.26
N ASN A 123 5.82 -3.59 15.45
CA ASN A 123 5.21 -2.81 16.53
C ASN A 123 5.00 -1.33 16.17
N ALA A 124 5.90 -0.74 15.38
CA ALA A 124 5.73 0.64 14.94
C ALA A 124 4.62 0.75 13.89
N VAL A 125 4.46 -0.27 13.01
CA VAL A 125 3.35 -0.35 12.05
C VAL A 125 2.00 -0.41 12.78
N CYS A 126 1.90 -1.16 13.88
CA CYS A 126 0.68 -1.24 14.70
C CYS A 126 0.32 0.06 15.42
N ASN A 127 1.26 0.98 15.59
CA ASN A 127 1.02 2.28 16.24
C ASN A 127 0.54 3.37 15.26
N VAL A 128 0.44 3.05 13.97
CA VAL A 128 -0.04 3.98 12.94
C VAL A 128 -1.55 4.17 13.11
N THR A 129 -1.97 5.41 13.29
CA THR A 129 -3.40 5.76 13.42
C THR A 129 -3.89 6.67 12.29
N GLU A 130 -2.97 7.31 11.58
CA GLU A 130 -3.28 8.28 10.52
C GLU A 130 -2.30 8.13 9.36
N LEU A 131 -2.82 8.25 8.15
CA LEU A 131 -2.12 8.18 6.87
C LEU A 131 -2.41 9.43 6.05
N THR A 132 -1.35 10.05 5.53
CA THR A 132 -1.43 11.24 4.68
C THR A 132 -1.07 10.89 3.24
N ARG A 133 -1.89 11.32 2.28
CA ARG A 133 -1.58 11.23 0.85
C ARG A 133 -0.39 12.13 0.51
N THR A 134 0.58 11.59 -0.23
CA THR A 134 1.84 12.29 -0.50
C THR A 134 1.96 12.76 -1.95
N GLY A 135 1.17 12.18 -2.87
CA GLY A 135 1.35 12.34 -4.31
C GLY A 135 2.64 11.71 -4.87
N ILE A 136 3.46 11.05 -4.04
CA ILE A 136 4.67 10.34 -4.47
C ILE A 136 4.25 8.98 -4.99
N CYS A 137 4.56 8.67 -6.25
CA CYS A 137 4.17 7.43 -6.89
C CYS A 137 5.36 6.49 -7.16
N VAL A 138 5.11 5.19 -7.11
CA VAL A 138 6.06 4.13 -7.45
C VAL A 138 5.42 3.11 -8.40
N ASN A 139 6.24 2.51 -9.27
CA ASN A 139 5.81 1.43 -10.17
C ASN A 139 6.18 0.08 -9.58
N VAL A 140 5.22 -0.85 -9.54
CA VAL A 140 5.37 -2.14 -8.87
C VAL A 140 4.81 -3.27 -9.74
N ASP A 141 5.57 -4.35 -9.90
CA ASP A 141 5.07 -5.58 -10.51
C ASP A 141 4.28 -6.40 -9.47
N LEU A 142 2.97 -6.50 -9.66
CA LEU A 142 2.08 -7.19 -8.73
C LEU A 142 2.29 -8.71 -8.73
N ASN A 143 2.99 -9.27 -9.72
CA ASN A 143 3.33 -10.69 -9.75
C ASN A 143 4.34 -11.10 -8.67
N CYS A 144 5.07 -10.14 -8.09
CA CYS A 144 6.00 -10.36 -6.99
C CYS A 144 5.31 -10.54 -5.62
N PHE A 145 3.99 -10.33 -5.55
CA PHE A 145 3.24 -10.33 -4.30
C PHE A 145 2.21 -11.47 -4.25
N CYS A 146 2.06 -12.05 -3.07
CA CYS A 146 1.14 -13.15 -2.81
C CYS A 146 -0.08 -12.70 -2.01
N GLN A 147 0.00 -11.54 -1.36
CA GLN A 147 -1.04 -11.03 -0.48
C GLN A 147 -1.13 -9.51 -0.57
N VAL A 148 -2.37 -9.03 -0.56
CA VAL A 148 -2.75 -7.65 -0.29
C VAL A 148 -3.65 -7.65 0.94
N ASN A 149 -3.37 -6.75 1.87
CA ASN A 149 -4.22 -6.54 3.03
C ASN A 149 -4.71 -5.10 3.01
N CYS A 150 -6.01 -4.92 2.76
CA CYS A 150 -6.63 -3.60 2.81
C CYS A 150 -6.88 -3.18 4.25
N LEU A 151 -6.71 -1.89 4.49
CA LEU A 151 -6.88 -1.26 5.78
C LEU A 151 -8.13 -0.39 5.77
N ASP A 152 -8.50 0.08 6.95
CA ASP A 152 -9.67 0.94 7.12
C ASP A 152 -9.46 2.29 6.39
N PRO A 153 -10.38 2.70 5.50
CA PRO A 153 -10.32 4.00 4.83
C PRO A 153 -10.26 5.20 5.79
N SER A 154 -10.77 5.05 7.02
CA SER A 154 -10.72 6.10 8.05
C SER A 154 -9.30 6.44 8.52
N LEU A 155 -8.31 5.59 8.21
CA LEU A 155 -6.90 5.91 8.43
C LEU A 155 -6.45 7.10 7.56
N ILE A 156 -7.08 7.34 6.40
CA ILE A 156 -6.71 8.47 5.55
C ILE A 156 -7.33 9.75 6.07
N ILE A 157 -6.49 10.69 6.50
CA ILE A 157 -6.95 12.02 6.88
C ILE A 157 -7.18 12.87 5.63
N ASN A 158 -8.45 13.14 5.31
CA ASN A 158 -8.82 14.08 4.25
C ASN A 158 -8.54 15.51 4.75
N ASN A 159 -7.28 15.93 4.63
CA ASN A 159 -6.87 17.30 4.91
C ASN A 159 -7.40 18.24 3.83
N GLY A 160 -8.72 18.48 3.82
CA GLY A 160 -9.36 19.45 2.94
C GLY A 160 -8.93 20.89 3.18
N ASN A 161 -7.90 21.19 3.99
CA ASN A 161 -7.42 22.56 4.26
C ASN A 161 -6.09 22.69 5.05
N ILE A 162 -5.10 21.81 4.91
CA ILE A 162 -3.74 22.15 5.41
C ILE A 162 -2.69 21.66 4.42
N GLY A 163 -2.24 22.58 3.56
CA GLY A 163 -0.97 22.43 2.88
C GLY A 163 0.18 22.40 3.88
N ILE A 164 1.19 21.61 3.55
CA ILE A 164 2.49 21.49 4.22
C ILE A 164 2.45 20.63 5.49
N ALA A 165 3.08 19.46 5.35
CA ALA A 165 3.41 18.55 6.43
C ALA A 165 4.14 19.23 7.60
N ALA A 166 3.98 18.63 8.78
CA ALA A 166 4.90 18.70 9.92
C ALA A 166 5.12 20.09 10.56
N ARG A 167 4.25 20.42 11.52
CA ARG A 167 4.65 21.24 12.67
C ARG A 167 4.07 20.72 13.99
N ARG A 168 4.72 19.71 14.56
CA ARG A 168 4.90 19.62 16.01
C ARG A 168 6.38 19.49 16.30
N ARG A 169 7.03 20.65 16.45
CA ARG A 169 8.22 20.77 17.29
C ARG A 169 7.80 20.37 18.70
N GLN A 170 8.29 19.25 19.21
CA GLN A 170 8.50 19.14 20.64
C GLN A 170 9.66 20.08 20.98
N THR A 171 9.31 21.27 21.46
CA THR A 171 10.21 22.15 22.19
C THR A 171 9.58 22.44 23.54
N GLY A 172 10.30 22.09 24.60
CA GLY A 172 9.95 22.30 26.00
C GLY A 172 9.82 20.96 26.73
N LYS A 173 10.65 20.62 27.72
CA LYS A 173 11.60 21.38 28.52
C LYS A 173 12.58 20.39 29.14
#